data_AF-A0A2T2TY84-F1
#
_entry.id   AF-A0A2T2TY84-F1
#
_cell.length_a   1.000
_cell.length_b   1.000
_cell.length_c   1.000
_cell.angle_alpha   90.00
_cell.angle_beta   90.00
_cell.angle_gamma   90.00
#
_symmetry.space_group_name_H-M   'P 1'
#
loop_
_entity.id
_entity.type
_entity.pdbx_description
1 polymer ?
#
loop_
_entity_poly.entity_id
_entity_poly.type
_entity_poly.pdbx_seq_one_letter_code
_entity_poly.pdbx_strand_id
1 'polypeptide(L)'
;MLVWAGCNPDVSSPSRSKADRPTVEAGETLFTKLPAAFTNIDFTNELTYTEDTNVFTYRNYHNGGGVAIGDLNGDGRQDLYFTSNQDDNRLYLNQGDWWFEEVTTSAGVAGTRAWSTGVAVADVNGDGRLDIYVCNSGEISGDDRKNELFINQGTDEEGIPQFDERAAEHGLDDSGYSTHATLFDYDKDGDLDLYLLNNAFTPISEFDIRNNRRDERDELGGDKLYRNEGDRFVDVTEEAGIYESEIAFGLGVSVGDLNRDGWPDL
;
A
#
# COMPACT_ATOMS: atom_id res chain seq x y z
N MET A 1 -8.25 -17.17 -0.39
CA MET A 1 -8.93 -17.02 -1.71
C MET A 1 -8.21 -15.90 -2.44
N LEU A 2 -7.72 -16.11 -3.67
CA LEU A 2 -6.99 -15.07 -4.41
C LEU A 2 -7.96 -14.13 -5.10
N VAL A 3 -7.84 -12.82 -4.86
CA VAL A 3 -8.43 -11.77 -5.68
C VAL A 3 -7.40 -11.41 -6.76
N TRP A 4 -7.81 -11.37 -8.02
CA TRP A 4 -6.97 -10.92 -9.14
C TRP A 4 -7.66 -9.74 -9.80
N ALA A 5 -7.09 -8.55 -9.68
CA ALA A 5 -7.48 -7.37 -10.44
C ALA A 5 -6.52 -7.28 -11.64
N GLY A 6 -7.04 -7.37 -12.86
CA GLY A 6 -6.25 -7.24 -14.08
C GLY A 6 -7.08 -6.53 -15.14
N CYS A 7 -6.42 -5.76 -16.01
CA CYS A 7 -7.07 -4.94 -17.01
C CYS A 7 -7.91 -5.80 -17.96
N ASN A 8 -9.23 -5.67 -17.88
CA ASN A 8 -10.17 -6.30 -18.80
C ASN A 8 -10.88 -5.22 -19.63
N PRO A 9 -10.84 -5.25 -20.96
CA PRO A 9 -11.61 -4.32 -21.79
C PRO A 9 -13.12 -4.59 -21.75
N ASP A 10 -13.54 -5.76 -21.24
CA ASP A 10 -14.96 -6.11 -21.09
C ASP A 10 -15.47 -5.63 -19.72
N VAL A 11 -15.68 -4.32 -19.62
CA VAL A 11 -16.21 -3.63 -18.43
C VAL A 11 -17.69 -3.35 -18.68
N SER A 12 -18.55 -4.33 -18.44
CA SER A 12 -19.93 -3.99 -18.11
C SER A 12 -19.88 -3.09 -16.87
N SER A 13 -20.44 -1.88 -16.95
CA SER A 13 -20.41 -0.89 -15.86
C SER A 13 -20.83 -1.52 -14.52
N PRO A 14 -20.30 -1.03 -13.39
CA PRO A 14 -20.69 -1.52 -12.07
C PRO A 14 -22.21 -1.48 -11.92
N SER A 15 -22.76 -2.49 -11.26
CA SER A 15 -24.19 -2.46 -10.97
C SER A 15 -24.42 -1.37 -9.93
N ARG A 16 -25.50 -0.61 -10.09
CA ARG A 16 -25.87 0.40 -9.10
C ARG A 16 -26.63 -0.18 -7.90
N SER A 17 -26.88 -1.50 -7.91
CA SER A 17 -27.69 -2.21 -6.92
C SER A 17 -27.33 -3.70 -6.83
N LYS A 18 -27.17 -4.21 -5.61
CA LYS A 18 -26.88 -5.62 -5.35
C LYS A 18 -27.95 -6.57 -5.90
N ALA A 19 -29.20 -6.10 -6.00
CA ALA A 19 -30.33 -6.90 -6.50
C ALA A 19 -30.32 -7.08 -8.04
N ASP A 20 -29.68 -6.17 -8.78
CA ASP A 20 -29.73 -6.10 -10.24
C ASP A 20 -28.48 -6.72 -10.91
N ARG A 21 -27.68 -7.46 -10.15
CA ARG A 21 -26.43 -8.07 -10.63
C ARG A 21 -26.67 -9.21 -11.62
N PRO A 22 -25.78 -9.40 -12.62
CA PRO A 22 -25.89 -10.51 -13.56
C PRO A 22 -25.71 -11.86 -12.86
N THR A 23 -26.23 -12.94 -13.46
CA THR A 23 -25.89 -14.30 -13.04
C THR A 23 -24.48 -14.64 -13.49
N VAL A 24 -23.66 -15.20 -12.59
CA VAL A 24 -22.33 -15.70 -12.91
C VAL A 24 -22.34 -17.22 -12.81
N GLU A 25 -22.00 -17.91 -13.88
CA GLU A 25 -21.87 -19.37 -13.88
C GLU A 25 -20.44 -19.78 -13.49
N ALA A 26 -20.33 -20.81 -12.63
CA ALA A 26 -19.05 -21.39 -12.29
C ALA A 26 -18.50 -22.16 -13.49
N GLY A 27 -17.30 -21.79 -13.95
CA GLY A 27 -16.62 -22.47 -15.04
C GLY A 27 -15.94 -23.78 -14.63
N GLU A 28 -15.28 -24.45 -15.57
CA GLU A 28 -14.47 -25.66 -15.30
C GLU A 28 -13.17 -25.35 -14.53
N THR A 29 -12.83 -24.07 -14.33
CA THR A 29 -11.62 -23.62 -13.66
C THR A 29 -11.78 -23.52 -12.13
N LEU A 30 -10.67 -23.62 -11.40
CA LEU A 30 -10.65 -23.44 -9.94
C LEU A 30 -11.09 -22.04 -9.48
N PHE A 31 -11.00 -21.05 -10.37
CA PHE A 31 -11.39 -19.66 -10.12
C PHE A 31 -12.47 -19.25 -11.11
N THR A 32 -13.44 -18.47 -10.62
CA THR A 32 -14.48 -17.85 -11.44
C THR A 32 -14.26 -16.34 -11.44
N LYS A 33 -14.18 -15.74 -12.62
CA LYS A 33 -14.08 -14.29 -12.77
C LYS A 33 -15.44 -13.66 -12.48
N LEU A 34 -15.49 -12.76 -11.50
CA LEU A 34 -16.68 -11.96 -11.24
C LEU A 34 -16.56 -10.63 -12.00
N PRO A 35 -17.56 -10.23 -12.81
CA PRO A 35 -17.54 -8.94 -13.50
C PRO A 35 -17.77 -7.77 -12.53
N ALA A 36 -17.34 -6.57 -12.89
CA ALA A 36 -17.60 -5.34 -12.13
C ALA A 36 -19.11 -5.12 -11.88
N ALA A 37 -19.96 -5.45 -12.85
CA ALA A 37 -21.42 -5.44 -12.69
C ALA A 37 -21.94 -6.38 -11.60
N PHE A 38 -21.16 -7.39 -11.19
CA PHE A 38 -21.52 -8.30 -10.10
C PHE A 38 -20.97 -7.84 -8.75
N THR A 39 -19.74 -7.33 -8.73
CA THR A 39 -19.04 -6.99 -7.48
C THR A 39 -19.21 -5.54 -7.06
N ASN A 40 -19.59 -4.66 -7.98
CA ASN A 40 -19.55 -3.21 -7.83
C ASN A 40 -18.13 -2.65 -7.59
N ILE A 41 -17.10 -3.39 -8.02
CA ILE A 41 -15.72 -2.90 -8.06
C ILE A 41 -15.39 -2.51 -9.49
N ASP A 42 -15.13 -1.23 -9.73
CA ASP A 42 -14.81 -0.63 -11.03
C ASP A 42 -13.43 0.05 -11.08
N PHE A 43 -12.68 0.03 -9.97
CA PHE A 43 -11.35 0.62 -9.89
C PHE A 43 -10.41 0.10 -10.98
N THR A 44 -9.71 1.04 -11.61
CA THR A 44 -8.61 0.78 -12.53
C THR A 44 -7.52 1.79 -12.26
N ASN A 45 -6.28 1.33 -12.06
CA ASN A 45 -5.10 2.19 -11.99
C ASN A 45 -4.68 2.56 -13.42
N GLU A 46 -5.27 3.62 -13.95
CA GLU A 46 -5.01 4.10 -15.32
C GLU A 46 -3.94 5.19 -15.29
N LEU A 47 -2.94 5.09 -16.18
CA LEU A 47 -1.82 6.01 -16.24
C LEU A 47 -1.92 6.88 -17.49
N THR A 48 -1.84 8.20 -17.31
CA THR A 48 -1.85 9.18 -18.39
C THR A 48 -0.45 9.73 -18.66
N TYR A 49 0.03 9.52 -19.89
CA TYR A 49 1.34 9.99 -20.35
C TYR A 49 1.36 11.51 -20.59
N THR A 50 2.41 12.18 -20.12
CA THR A 50 2.75 13.55 -20.52
C THR A 50 4.24 13.63 -20.94
N GLU A 51 4.64 14.74 -21.56
CA GLU A 51 6.07 14.97 -21.90
C GLU A 51 6.94 15.03 -20.63
N ASP A 52 6.39 15.58 -19.54
CA ASP A 52 7.09 15.72 -18.26
C ASP A 52 7.05 14.42 -17.41
N THR A 53 5.97 13.64 -17.49
CA THR A 53 5.75 12.44 -16.67
C THR A 53 5.51 11.21 -17.56
N ASN A 54 6.55 10.41 -17.72
CA ASN A 54 6.52 9.18 -18.51
C ASN A 54 7.66 8.22 -18.15
N VAL A 55 7.70 7.06 -18.82
CA VAL A 55 8.72 6.02 -18.57
C VAL A 55 10.18 6.48 -18.76
N PHE A 56 10.44 7.52 -19.55
CA PHE A 56 11.80 8.04 -19.76
C PHE A 56 12.20 9.08 -18.71
N THR A 57 11.24 9.81 -18.13
CA THR A 57 11.49 10.78 -17.06
C THR A 57 11.34 10.17 -15.66
N TYR A 58 10.57 9.09 -15.55
CA TYR A 58 10.40 8.30 -14.34
C TYR A 58 10.42 6.81 -14.69
N ARG A 59 11.52 6.11 -14.38
CA ARG A 59 11.70 4.70 -14.79
C ARG A 59 10.67 3.75 -14.18
N ASN A 60 10.17 4.08 -12.99
CA ASN A 60 9.26 3.26 -12.19
C ASN A 60 7.78 3.55 -12.54
N TYR A 61 7.52 4.26 -13.64
CA TYR A 61 6.19 4.68 -14.08
C TYR A 61 5.18 3.53 -14.21
N HIS A 62 5.65 2.30 -14.45
CA HIS A 62 4.80 1.10 -14.56
C HIS A 62 4.98 0.09 -13.42
N ASN A 63 5.53 0.51 -12.27
CA ASN A 63 5.64 -0.38 -11.11
C ASN A 63 4.27 -0.76 -10.51
N GLY A 64 3.23 0.01 -10.84
CA GLY A 64 1.86 -0.26 -10.43
C GLY A 64 1.54 0.27 -9.03
N GLY A 65 0.34 -0.07 -8.57
CA GLY A 65 -0.16 0.23 -7.23
C GLY A 65 -0.39 -1.05 -6.42
N GLY A 66 -0.45 -0.92 -5.11
CA GLY A 66 -0.77 -1.95 -4.15
C GLY A 66 -2.26 -2.17 -3.95
N VAL A 67 -2.55 -3.32 -3.36
CA VAL A 67 -3.87 -3.67 -2.82
C VAL A 67 -3.68 -4.20 -1.41
N ALA A 68 -4.47 -3.70 -0.48
CA ALA A 68 -4.55 -4.23 0.87
C ALA A 68 -5.96 -4.80 1.13
N ILE A 69 -6.01 -5.81 1.99
CA ILE A 69 -7.22 -6.52 2.35
C ILE A 69 -7.26 -6.61 3.88
N GLY A 70 -8.36 -6.18 4.48
CA GLY A 70 -8.54 -6.18 5.93
C GLY A 70 -9.98 -5.89 6.32
N ASP A 71 -10.38 -6.25 7.54
CA ASP A 71 -11.69 -5.92 8.11
C ASP A 71 -11.61 -4.52 8.74
N LEU A 72 -11.88 -3.49 7.93
CA LEU A 72 -11.62 -2.10 8.31
C LEU A 72 -12.75 -1.49 9.15
N ASN A 73 -13.94 -2.10 9.13
CA ASN A 73 -15.09 -1.68 9.93
C ASN A 73 -15.44 -2.65 11.08
N GLY A 74 -14.72 -3.78 11.20
CA GLY A 74 -14.88 -4.75 12.30
C GLY A 74 -16.12 -5.63 12.19
N ASP A 75 -16.67 -5.80 10.98
CA ASP A 75 -17.91 -6.56 10.76
C ASP A 75 -17.67 -8.06 10.45
N GLY A 76 -16.39 -8.47 10.43
CA GLY A 76 -15.93 -9.83 10.14
C GLY A 76 -15.77 -10.13 8.65
N ARG A 77 -15.99 -9.17 7.75
CA ARG A 77 -15.76 -9.30 6.31
C ARG A 77 -14.45 -8.62 5.92
N GLN A 78 -13.93 -9.02 4.77
CA GLN A 78 -12.68 -8.46 4.24
C GLN A 78 -13.02 -7.37 3.24
N ASP A 79 -12.57 -6.15 3.53
CA ASP A 79 -12.65 -4.96 2.70
C ASP A 79 -11.41 -4.85 1.82
N LEU A 80 -11.47 -3.99 0.80
CA LEU A 80 -10.40 -3.81 -0.17
C LEU A 80 -9.98 -2.35 -0.24
N TYR A 81 -8.69 -2.10 -0.12
CA TYR A 81 -8.09 -0.78 -0.36
C TYR A 81 -7.12 -0.86 -1.54
N PHE A 82 -7.28 0.03 -2.51
CA PHE A 82 -6.44 0.12 -3.70
C PHE A 82 -5.71 1.46 -3.72
N THR A 83 -4.42 1.43 -4.01
CA THR A 83 -3.69 2.66 -4.32
C THR A 83 -3.73 2.97 -5.81
N SER A 84 -3.75 4.24 -6.17
CA SER A 84 -3.61 4.71 -7.54
C SER A 84 -2.31 5.52 -7.72
N ASN A 85 -1.65 5.32 -8.85
CA ASN A 85 -0.40 6.02 -9.12
C ASN A 85 -0.60 7.48 -9.55
N GLN A 86 -1.80 7.91 -9.96
CA GLN A 86 -2.03 9.30 -10.42
C GLN A 86 -3.37 9.88 -9.95
N ASP A 87 -4.33 9.04 -9.56
CA ASP A 87 -5.65 9.45 -9.09
C ASP A 87 -5.80 9.15 -7.59
N ASP A 88 -6.99 9.38 -7.04
CA ASP A 88 -7.34 9.01 -5.67
C ASP A 88 -7.24 7.48 -5.45
N ASN A 89 -6.73 7.10 -4.28
CA ASN A 89 -6.83 5.74 -3.75
C ASN A 89 -8.30 5.39 -3.48
N ARG A 90 -8.65 4.10 -3.42
CA ARG A 90 -10.04 3.65 -3.26
C ARG A 90 -10.25 2.62 -2.16
N LEU A 91 -11.22 2.88 -1.29
CA LEU A 91 -11.73 1.94 -0.29
C LEU A 91 -13.08 1.37 -0.71
N TYR A 92 -13.17 0.04 -0.72
CA TYR A 92 -14.38 -0.73 -0.99
C TYR A 92 -14.74 -1.59 0.22
N LEU A 93 -15.85 -1.26 0.90
CA LEU A 93 -16.39 -2.05 2.00
C LEU A 93 -17.20 -3.23 1.50
N ASN A 94 -17.05 -4.37 2.16
CA ASN A 94 -17.71 -5.60 1.80
C ASN A 94 -19.12 -5.70 2.43
N GLN A 95 -20.14 -5.51 1.60
CA GLN A 95 -21.55 -5.63 2.00
C GLN A 95 -22.07 -7.09 1.93
N GLY A 96 -21.16 -8.06 1.86
CA GLY A 96 -21.46 -9.49 1.73
C GLY A 96 -21.86 -9.92 0.33
N ASP A 97 -21.87 -11.24 0.11
CA ASP A 97 -22.17 -11.90 -1.18
C ASP A 97 -21.33 -11.38 -2.36
N TRP A 98 -20.07 -11.00 -2.14
CA TRP A 98 -19.18 -10.39 -3.14
C TRP A 98 -19.62 -9.03 -3.67
N TRP A 99 -20.54 -8.35 -2.99
CA TRP A 99 -20.90 -6.97 -3.31
C TRP A 99 -20.10 -6.00 -2.44
N PHE A 100 -19.53 -4.98 -3.08
CA PHE A 100 -18.72 -3.98 -2.41
C PHE A 100 -19.30 -2.58 -2.60
N GLU A 101 -19.15 -1.72 -1.62
CA GLU A 101 -19.53 -0.32 -1.68
C GLU A 101 -18.28 0.55 -1.60
N GLU A 102 -18.15 1.48 -2.54
CA GLU A 102 -17.02 2.42 -2.55
C GLU A 102 -17.33 3.57 -1.58
N VAL A 103 -16.46 3.76 -0.57
CA VAL A 103 -16.69 4.69 0.55
C VAL A 103 -15.50 5.65 0.79
N THR A 104 -14.60 5.79 -0.18
CA THR A 104 -13.33 6.52 -0.05
C THR A 104 -13.51 7.94 0.52
N THR A 105 -14.43 8.71 -0.07
CA THR A 105 -14.66 10.10 0.34
C THR A 105 -15.27 10.18 1.74
N SER A 106 -16.22 9.31 2.07
CA SER A 106 -16.86 9.29 3.39
C SER A 106 -15.94 8.75 4.48
N ALA A 107 -15.01 7.87 4.15
CA ALA A 107 -14.01 7.33 5.07
C ALA A 107 -12.78 8.24 5.25
N GLY A 108 -12.54 9.18 4.33
CA GLY A 108 -11.43 10.13 4.41
C GLY A 108 -10.07 9.57 3.96
N VAL A 109 -10.06 8.57 3.08
CA VAL A 109 -8.85 7.77 2.75
C VAL A 109 -8.44 7.86 1.28
N ALA A 110 -8.77 8.96 0.59
CA ALA A 110 -8.42 9.14 -0.82
C ALA A 110 -6.91 9.26 -1.08
N GLY A 111 -6.12 9.60 -0.06
CA GLY A 111 -4.74 10.02 -0.25
C GLY A 111 -4.65 11.47 -0.72
N THR A 112 -3.50 12.09 -0.51
CA THR A 112 -3.25 13.48 -0.95
C THR A 112 -1.98 13.63 -1.77
N ARG A 113 -1.23 12.53 -1.97
CA ARG A 113 -0.02 12.53 -2.79
C ARG A 113 -0.32 12.24 -4.25
N ALA A 114 0.56 12.76 -5.11
CA ALA A 114 0.42 12.66 -6.55
C ALA A 114 0.72 11.25 -7.11
N TRP A 115 1.39 10.38 -6.34
CA TRP A 115 1.75 9.04 -6.79
C TRP A 115 1.85 8.02 -5.65
N SER A 116 0.74 7.35 -5.36
CA SER A 116 0.72 6.25 -4.38
C SER A 116 1.20 4.92 -5.00
N THR A 117 1.92 4.14 -4.19
CA THR A 117 2.58 2.89 -4.60
C THR A 117 2.06 1.71 -3.78
N GLY A 118 2.79 1.26 -2.77
CA GLY A 118 2.38 0.15 -1.90
C GLY A 118 1.39 0.60 -0.83
N VAL A 119 0.65 -0.36 -0.29
CA VAL A 119 -0.19 -0.16 0.88
C VAL A 119 -0.07 -1.36 1.80
N ALA A 120 -0.06 -1.10 3.10
CA ALA A 120 -0.18 -2.10 4.16
C ALA A 120 -1.35 -1.76 5.06
N VAL A 121 -1.97 -2.79 5.64
CA VAL A 121 -3.05 -2.65 6.63
C VAL A 121 -2.67 -3.44 7.87
N ALA A 122 -2.64 -2.77 9.01
CA ALA A 122 -2.25 -3.32 10.31
C ALA A 122 -2.79 -2.44 11.44
N ASP A 123 -2.97 -2.99 12.63
CA ASP A 123 -3.28 -2.24 13.85
C ASP A 123 -1.97 -1.69 14.42
N VAL A 124 -1.59 -0.46 14.01
CA VAL A 124 -0.23 0.06 14.29
C VAL A 124 -0.11 0.64 15.70
N ASN A 125 -1.24 0.95 16.32
CA ASN A 125 -1.32 1.56 17.65
C ASN A 125 -1.86 0.59 18.73
N GLY A 126 -2.20 -0.64 18.35
CA GLY A 126 -2.64 -1.70 19.26
C GLY A 126 -4.06 -1.50 19.82
N ASP A 127 -4.91 -0.72 19.16
CA ASP A 127 -6.26 -0.40 19.63
C ASP A 127 -7.35 -1.38 19.16
N GLY A 128 -6.96 -2.40 18.41
CA GLY A 128 -7.81 -3.45 17.88
C GLY A 128 -8.50 -3.09 16.57
N ARG A 129 -8.18 -1.95 15.95
CA ARG A 129 -8.68 -1.54 14.63
C ARG A 129 -7.55 -1.50 13.63
N LEU A 130 -7.84 -1.90 12.41
CA LEU A 130 -6.87 -1.88 11.33
C LEU A 130 -6.73 -0.46 10.76
N ASP A 131 -5.49 0.02 10.70
CA ASP A 131 -5.06 1.27 10.09
C ASP A 131 -4.54 1.02 8.66
N ILE A 132 -4.39 2.08 7.86
CA ILE A 132 -3.90 1.99 6.47
C ILE A 132 -2.63 2.83 6.34
N TYR A 133 -1.53 2.19 5.94
CA TYR A 133 -0.28 2.87 5.63
C TYR A 133 -0.02 2.87 4.12
N VAL A 134 0.03 4.05 3.52
CA VAL A 134 0.21 4.25 2.07
C VAL A 134 1.62 4.76 1.79
N CYS A 135 2.33 4.03 0.93
CA CYS A 135 3.61 4.44 0.40
C CYS A 135 3.41 5.38 -0.80
N ASN A 136 4.27 6.38 -0.92
CA ASN A 136 4.24 7.36 -1.99
C ASN A 136 5.64 7.48 -2.63
N SER A 137 5.69 7.83 -3.91
CA SER A 137 6.93 7.89 -4.69
C SER A 137 6.81 8.89 -5.84
N GLY A 138 7.70 8.80 -6.83
CA GLY A 138 7.63 9.59 -8.07
C GLY A 138 8.02 11.06 -7.90
N GLU A 139 8.96 11.55 -8.70
CA GLU A 139 9.39 12.96 -8.64
C GLU A 139 8.40 13.87 -9.39
N ILE A 140 7.30 14.26 -8.72
CA ILE A 140 6.27 15.15 -9.29
C ILE A 140 6.40 16.54 -8.68
N SER A 141 6.50 17.55 -9.55
CA SER A 141 6.69 18.95 -9.13
C SER A 141 5.55 19.42 -8.21
N GLY A 142 5.90 19.79 -6.97
CA GLY A 142 4.95 20.32 -5.99
C GLY A 142 4.38 19.28 -5.03
N ASP A 143 4.71 18.01 -5.23
CA ASP A 143 4.41 16.91 -4.30
C ASP A 143 5.62 16.64 -3.39
N ASP A 144 5.38 16.39 -2.11
CA ASP A 144 6.44 16.06 -1.14
C ASP A 144 6.66 14.55 -0.95
N ARG A 145 5.83 13.73 -1.61
CA ARG A 145 5.85 12.26 -1.62
C ARG A 145 5.82 11.61 -0.26
N LYS A 146 5.45 12.33 0.78
CA LYS A 146 5.44 11.76 2.12
C LYS A 146 4.46 10.62 2.19
N ASN A 147 4.88 9.51 2.78
CA ASN A 147 3.98 8.41 3.11
C ASN A 147 2.85 8.90 4.03
N GLU A 148 1.69 8.25 3.94
CA GLU A 148 0.48 8.62 4.67
C GLU A 148 0.06 7.47 5.58
N LEU A 149 -0.38 7.78 6.80
CA LEU A 149 -0.85 6.81 7.78
C LEU A 149 -2.24 7.21 8.23
N PHE A 150 -3.24 6.49 7.76
CA PHE A 150 -4.63 6.70 8.10
C PHE A 150 -4.97 5.87 9.35
N ILE A 151 -5.08 6.53 10.51
CA ILE A 151 -5.45 5.92 11.78
C ILE A 151 -6.96 5.81 11.90
N ASN A 152 -7.45 4.60 12.17
CA ASN A 152 -8.86 4.26 12.24
C ASN A 152 -9.52 4.78 13.54
N GLN A 153 -10.43 5.73 13.40
CA GLN A 153 -11.18 6.35 14.51
C GLN A 153 -12.45 5.57 14.90
N GLY A 154 -12.70 4.41 14.26
CA GLY A 154 -13.93 3.64 14.38
C GLY A 154 -14.96 3.98 13.30
N THR A 155 -16.17 3.44 13.42
CA THR A 155 -17.22 3.60 12.42
C THR A 155 -18.24 4.68 12.78
N ASP A 156 -18.81 5.32 11.76
CA ASP A 156 -19.98 6.18 11.93
C ASP A 156 -21.29 5.38 12.14
N GLU A 157 -22.44 6.08 12.14
CA GLU A 157 -23.77 5.47 12.31
C GLU A 157 -24.16 4.51 11.17
N GLU A 158 -23.52 4.64 10.01
CA GLU A 158 -23.77 3.85 8.80
C GLU A 158 -22.81 2.64 8.71
N GLY A 159 -21.86 2.53 9.63
CA GLY A 159 -20.86 1.47 9.67
C GLY A 159 -19.66 1.73 8.75
N ILE A 160 -19.48 2.97 8.28
CA ILE A 160 -18.34 3.38 7.46
C ILE A 160 -17.19 3.76 8.41
N PRO A 161 -15.98 3.16 8.25
CA PRO A 161 -14.84 3.49 9.07
C PRO A 161 -14.32 4.90 8.73
N GLN A 162 -13.97 5.65 9.76
CA GLN A 162 -13.50 7.03 9.68
C GLN A 162 -12.01 7.07 9.99
N PHE A 163 -11.21 7.76 9.17
CA PHE A 163 -9.76 7.79 9.35
C PHE A 163 -9.20 9.21 9.44
N ASP A 164 -8.13 9.34 10.21
CA ASP A 164 -7.31 10.56 10.28
C ASP A 164 -5.90 10.26 9.74
N GLU A 165 -5.39 11.10 8.84
CA GLU A 165 -3.98 11.04 8.40
C GLU A 165 -3.07 11.56 9.53
N ARG A 166 -2.12 10.74 10.00
CA ARG A 166 -1.24 11.03 11.14
C ARG A 166 0.20 10.53 10.97
N ALA A 167 0.68 10.34 9.73
CA ALA A 167 2.04 9.83 9.49
C ALA A 167 3.11 10.68 10.20
N ALA A 168 3.01 12.00 10.11
CA ALA A 168 3.99 12.91 10.72
C ALA A 168 3.96 12.88 12.26
N GLU A 169 2.79 12.65 12.86
CA GLU A 169 2.64 12.54 14.31
C GLU A 169 3.35 11.29 14.83
N HIS A 170 3.19 10.19 14.10
CA HIS A 170 3.80 8.89 14.38
C HIS A 170 5.25 8.77 13.88
N GLY A 171 5.77 9.70 13.09
CA GLY A 171 7.14 9.64 12.55
C GLY A 171 7.31 8.71 11.35
N LEU A 172 6.22 8.45 10.62
CA LEU A 172 6.17 7.59 9.43
C LEU A 172 5.92 8.38 8.13
N ASP A 173 6.07 9.70 8.12
CA ASP A 173 5.92 10.56 6.93
C ASP A 173 7.19 10.60 6.06
N ASP A 174 7.78 9.43 5.81
CA ASP A 174 9.01 9.31 5.01
C ASP A 174 8.78 9.82 3.57
N SER A 175 9.72 10.63 3.08
CA SER A 175 9.66 11.25 1.74
C SER A 175 10.53 10.53 0.70
N GLY A 176 11.01 9.33 1.02
CA GLY A 176 11.77 8.48 0.13
C GLY A 176 10.96 8.01 -1.06
N TYR A 177 11.60 7.27 -1.96
CA TYR A 177 10.93 6.66 -3.10
C TYR A 177 10.31 5.32 -2.70
N SER A 178 9.34 5.38 -1.78
CA SER A 178 8.75 4.21 -1.15
C SER A 178 7.93 3.39 -2.15
N THR A 179 8.10 2.07 -2.10
CA THR A 179 7.43 1.13 -3.00
C THR A 179 6.49 0.19 -2.27
N HIS A 180 6.84 -0.20 -1.05
CA HIS A 180 6.02 -1.06 -0.21
C HIS A 180 6.48 -0.94 1.25
N ALA A 181 5.63 -1.33 2.18
CA ALA A 181 6.00 -1.49 3.58
C ALA A 181 5.38 -2.77 4.13
N THR A 182 6.01 -3.34 5.14
CA THR A 182 5.43 -4.44 5.91
C THR A 182 5.55 -4.15 7.39
N LEU A 183 4.55 -4.57 8.15
CA LEU A 183 4.50 -4.42 9.59
C LEU A 183 4.61 -5.77 10.28
N PHE A 184 5.50 -5.88 11.26
CA PHE A 184 5.78 -7.09 12.00
C PHE A 184 6.54 -6.77 13.29
N ASP A 185 6.39 -7.64 14.29
CA ASP A 185 7.07 -7.56 15.58
C ASP A 185 8.50 -8.12 15.46
N TYR A 186 9.49 -7.29 15.09
CA TYR A 186 10.85 -7.79 14.78
C TYR A 186 11.66 -8.10 16.04
N ASP A 187 11.35 -7.45 17.17
CA ASP A 187 12.07 -7.61 18.43
C ASP A 187 11.31 -8.40 19.52
N LYS A 188 10.06 -8.81 19.25
CA LYS A 188 9.19 -9.62 20.11
C LYS A 188 8.74 -8.93 21.38
N ASP A 189 8.59 -7.61 21.35
CA ASP A 189 8.04 -6.87 22.48
C ASP A 189 6.50 -6.78 22.46
N GLY A 190 5.88 -7.19 21.34
CA GLY A 190 4.45 -7.37 21.18
C GLY A 190 3.73 -6.22 20.50
N ASP A 191 4.44 -5.19 20.03
CA ASP A 191 3.90 -4.23 19.07
C ASP A 191 4.39 -4.52 17.64
N LEU A 192 3.87 -3.78 16.66
CA LEU A 192 4.26 -3.94 15.27
C LEU A 192 5.21 -2.82 14.87
N ASP A 193 6.39 -3.21 14.40
CA ASP A 193 7.38 -2.35 13.77
C ASP A 193 7.12 -2.25 12.26
N LEU A 194 7.86 -1.37 11.57
CA LEU A 194 7.67 -1.14 10.13
C LEU A 194 9.00 -1.26 9.37
N TYR A 195 9.02 -2.12 8.36
CA TYR A 195 10.09 -2.14 7.35
C TYR A 195 9.59 -1.52 6.05
N LEU A 196 10.26 -0.46 5.61
CA LEU A 196 9.92 0.36 4.46
C LEU A 196 10.88 0.06 3.31
N LEU A 197 10.34 -0.42 2.18
CA LEU A 197 11.10 -0.59 0.96
C LEU A 197 11.14 0.70 0.17
N ASN A 198 12.34 1.16 -0.13
CA ASN A 198 12.58 2.25 -1.05
C ASN A 198 13.23 1.73 -2.34
N ASN A 199 13.15 2.56 -3.38
CA ASN A 199 13.71 2.22 -4.68
C ASN A 199 14.54 3.38 -5.20
N ALA A 200 15.71 3.09 -5.76
CA ALA A 200 16.56 4.11 -6.33
C ALA A 200 15.82 4.91 -7.41
N PHE A 201 15.98 6.22 -7.42
CA PHE A 201 15.55 7.00 -8.59
C PHE A 201 16.55 6.80 -9.75
N THR A 202 17.84 6.84 -9.43
CA THR A 202 18.96 6.76 -10.38
C THR A 202 19.05 5.39 -11.07
N PRO A 203 18.97 5.33 -12.42
CA PRO A 203 19.12 4.09 -13.19
C PRO A 203 20.43 3.36 -12.92
N ILE A 204 20.40 2.01 -12.95
CA ILE A 204 21.61 1.21 -12.70
C ILE A 204 22.75 1.50 -13.69
N SER A 205 22.42 1.94 -14.90
CA SER A 205 23.38 2.31 -15.94
C SER A 205 24.19 3.57 -15.61
N GLU A 206 23.75 4.39 -14.67
CA GLU A 206 24.45 5.61 -14.24
C GLU A 206 25.42 5.35 -13.09
N PHE A 207 25.30 4.23 -12.38
CA PHE A 207 26.24 3.87 -11.33
C PHE A 207 27.56 3.34 -11.89
N ASP A 208 28.69 3.87 -11.38
CA ASP A 208 29.99 3.25 -11.58
C ASP A 208 30.12 2.02 -10.68
N ILE A 209 29.89 0.83 -11.27
CA ILE A 209 29.94 -0.47 -10.58
C ILE A 209 31.29 -0.79 -9.92
N ARG A 210 32.34 -0.01 -10.18
CA ARG A 210 33.66 -0.16 -9.54
C ARG A 210 33.72 0.54 -8.19
N ASN A 211 32.85 1.51 -7.95
CA ASN A 211 32.75 2.23 -6.69
C ASN A 211 31.73 1.51 -5.80
N ASN A 212 32.20 0.94 -4.69
CA ASN A 212 31.30 0.35 -3.71
C ASN A 212 30.59 1.46 -2.93
N ARG A 213 29.35 1.76 -3.30
CA ARG A 213 28.50 2.75 -2.61
C ARG A 213 27.59 2.13 -1.55
N ARG A 214 27.78 0.85 -1.23
CA ARG A 214 26.93 0.11 -0.27
C ARG A 214 26.93 0.74 1.12
N ASP A 215 28.05 1.30 1.54
CA ASP A 215 28.22 1.93 2.84
C ASP A 215 27.90 3.45 2.80
N GLU A 216 27.53 3.98 1.63
CA GLU A 216 27.13 5.39 1.46
C GLU A 216 25.63 5.53 1.69
N ARG A 217 25.24 6.21 2.77
CA ARG A 217 23.84 6.46 3.12
C ARG A 217 23.17 7.41 2.12
N ASP A 218 21.96 7.06 1.73
CA ASP A 218 21.03 7.84 0.93
C ASP A 218 19.67 7.89 1.63
N GLU A 219 19.27 9.10 2.04
CA GLU A 219 18.07 9.29 2.88
C GLU A 219 16.75 9.00 2.13
N LEU A 220 16.77 8.88 0.80
CA LEU A 220 15.58 8.75 -0.04
C LEU A 220 15.41 7.36 -0.69
N GLY A 221 16.51 6.69 -1.00
CA GLY A 221 16.52 5.45 -1.79
C GLY A 221 16.74 4.20 -0.96
N GLY A 222 17.36 4.30 0.21
CA GLY A 222 17.65 3.16 1.09
C GLY A 222 16.42 2.62 1.81
N ASP A 223 16.31 1.29 1.95
CA ASP A 223 15.29 0.65 2.78
C ASP A 223 15.46 1.08 4.24
N LYS A 224 14.36 1.15 4.99
CA LYS A 224 14.36 1.62 6.39
C LYS A 224 13.66 0.64 7.31
N LEU A 225 14.14 0.56 8.55
CA LEU A 225 13.48 -0.13 9.64
C LEU A 225 13.12 0.89 10.72
N TYR A 226 11.84 0.93 11.07
CA TYR A 226 11.30 1.76 12.12
C TYR A 226 10.84 0.89 13.27
N ARG A 227 11.39 1.12 14.46
CA ARG A 227 10.91 0.49 15.69
C ARG A 227 9.74 1.25 16.26
N ASN A 228 8.70 0.56 16.68
CA ASN A 228 7.59 1.18 17.40
C ASN A 228 8.01 1.43 18.86
N GLU A 229 7.71 2.62 19.37
CA GLU A 229 7.95 3.01 20.77
C GLU A 229 6.63 3.48 21.42
N GLY A 230 5.52 2.85 21.02
CA GLY A 230 4.16 3.15 21.45
C GLY A 230 3.48 4.19 20.55
N ASP A 231 3.63 5.47 20.87
CA ASP A 231 2.94 6.54 20.13
C ASP A 231 3.72 6.99 18.88
N ARG A 232 4.95 6.50 18.68
CA ARG A 232 5.85 6.94 17.60
C ARG A 232 6.72 5.81 17.11
N PHE A 233 7.15 5.94 15.88
CA PHE A 233 8.11 5.11 15.20
C PHE A 233 9.46 5.82 15.13
N VAL A 234 10.53 5.10 15.42
CA VAL A 234 11.90 5.60 15.41
C VAL A 234 12.69 4.85 14.35
N ASP A 235 13.32 5.59 13.44
CA ASP A 235 14.25 5.03 12.46
C ASP A 235 15.47 4.41 13.19
N VAL A 236 15.57 3.08 13.10
CA VAL A 236 16.63 2.27 13.72
C VAL A 236 17.47 1.57 12.66
N THR A 237 17.41 2.04 11.40
CA THR A 237 18.00 1.36 10.25
C THR A 237 19.51 1.16 10.41
N GLU A 238 20.22 2.19 10.87
CA GLU A 238 21.66 2.12 11.16
C GLU A 238 21.97 1.16 12.33
N GLU A 239 21.17 1.20 13.41
CA GLU A 239 21.34 0.32 14.58
C GLU A 239 21.15 -1.15 14.21
N ALA A 240 20.18 -1.44 13.34
CA ALA A 240 19.90 -2.77 12.82
C ALA A 240 20.95 -3.27 11.81
N GLY A 241 21.86 -2.40 11.38
CA GLY A 241 22.89 -2.74 10.39
C GLY A 241 22.35 -2.91 8.97
N ILE A 242 21.20 -2.31 8.67
CA ILE A 242 20.63 -2.29 7.32
C ILE A 242 21.36 -1.22 6.50
N TYR A 243 21.75 -1.57 5.28
CA TYR A 243 22.45 -0.67 4.38
C TYR A 243 21.48 0.26 3.66
N GLU A 244 21.48 1.54 4.01
CA GLU A 244 20.64 2.59 3.39
C GLU A 244 21.30 3.20 2.16
N SER A 245 21.77 2.39 1.21
CA SER A 245 22.45 2.95 0.03
C SER A 245 21.49 3.29 -1.11
N GLU A 246 21.87 4.27 -1.93
CA GLU A 246 21.16 4.64 -3.17
C GLU A 246 21.01 3.46 -4.14
N ILE A 247 21.77 2.38 -3.97
CA ILE A 247 21.68 1.14 -4.76
C ILE A 247 20.66 0.13 -4.18
N ALA A 248 19.60 0.61 -3.54
CA ALA A 248 18.44 -0.19 -3.13
C ALA A 248 17.35 -0.18 -4.22
N PHE A 249 16.81 -1.36 -4.52
CA PHE A 249 15.83 -1.57 -5.60
C PHE A 249 14.66 -2.43 -5.09
N GLY A 250 14.15 -2.09 -3.90
CA GLY A 250 13.00 -2.75 -3.30
C GLY A 250 11.78 -2.70 -4.23
N LEU A 251 11.04 -3.82 -4.30
CA LEU A 251 9.79 -3.92 -5.06
C LEU A 251 8.68 -4.65 -4.30
N GLY A 252 9.05 -5.56 -3.39
CA GLY A 252 8.13 -6.28 -2.53
C GLY A 252 8.89 -7.00 -1.43
N VAL A 253 8.27 -7.09 -0.26
CA VAL A 253 8.81 -7.74 0.95
C VAL A 253 7.74 -8.66 1.52
N SER A 254 8.14 -9.73 2.19
CA SER A 254 7.21 -10.64 2.86
C SER A 254 7.87 -11.15 4.13
N VAL A 255 7.08 -11.22 5.19
CA VAL A 255 7.54 -11.67 6.50
C VAL A 255 7.19 -13.14 6.70
N GLY A 256 8.10 -13.93 7.25
CA GLY A 256 7.81 -15.29 7.69
C GLY A 256 8.96 -15.92 8.46
N ASP A 257 8.70 -16.98 9.22
CA ASP A 257 9.74 -17.76 9.90
C ASP A 257 10.32 -18.81 8.93
N LEU A 258 11.25 -18.36 8.09
CA LEU A 258 11.89 -19.15 7.03
C LEU A 258 12.81 -20.22 7.61
N ASN A 259 13.50 -19.87 8.70
CA ASN A 259 14.54 -20.70 9.29
C ASN A 259 14.01 -21.61 10.44
N ARG A 260 12.79 -21.37 10.93
CA ARG A 260 12.08 -22.09 12.00
C ARG A 260 12.68 -21.91 13.40
N ASP A 261 13.31 -20.78 13.67
CA ASP A 261 13.78 -20.41 15.00
C ASP A 261 12.72 -19.63 15.81
N GLY A 262 11.56 -19.38 15.19
CA GLY A 262 10.43 -18.68 15.78
C GLY A 262 10.54 -17.16 15.71
N TRP A 263 11.59 -16.59 15.11
CA TRP A 263 11.69 -15.17 14.81
C TRP A 263 11.16 -14.87 13.39
N PRO A 264 10.58 -13.68 13.16
CA PRO A 264 10.25 -13.25 11.82
C PRO A 264 11.52 -13.01 10.99
N ASP A 265 11.56 -13.55 9.78
CA ASP A 265 12.55 -13.27 8.76
C ASP A 265 11.91 -12.43 7.63
N LEU A 266 12.74 -11.63 6.92
CA LEU A 266 12.41 -10.91 5.68
C LEU A 266 13.11 -11.54 4.47
#